data_AF-A0A527UWU5-F1
#
_entry.id   AF-A0A527UWU5-F1
#
_cell.length_a   1.000
_cell.length_b   1.000
_cell.length_c   1.000
_cell.angle_alpha   90.00
_cell.angle_beta   90.00
_cell.angle_gamma   90.00
#
_symmetry.space_group_name_H-M   'P 1'
#
loop_
_entity.id
_entity.type
_entity.pdbx_description
1 polymer ?
#
loop_
_entity_poly.entity_id
_entity_poly.type
_entity_poly.pdbx_seq_one_letter_code
_entity_poly.pdbx_strand_id
1 'polypeptide(L)' 'MTHRILILGGTTEARQLAGKLAARTDLAITLSLAGRTESPAAQGVPTRVGGFGGAD' A
#
# COMPACT_ATOMS: atom_id res chain seq x y z
N MET A 1 -14.02 1.61 -16.22
CA MET A 1 -13.39 2.74 -15.49
C MET A 1 -12.59 2.14 -14.36
N THR A 2 -11.29 2.43 -14.25
CA THR A 2 -10.41 1.86 -13.21
C THR A 2 -10.17 2.89 -12.12
N HIS A 3 -10.45 2.53 -10.87
CA HIS A 3 -10.26 3.42 -9.72
C HIS A 3 -8.89 3.17 -9.09
N ARG A 4 -8.13 4.24 -8.84
CA ARG A 4 -6.81 4.16 -8.19
C ARG A 4 -6.97 4.36 -6.69
N ILE A 5 -6.48 3.42 -5.90
CA ILE A 5 -6.58 3.44 -4.44
C ILE A 5 -5.18 3.34 -3.85
N LEU A 6 -4.86 4.31 -2.99
CA LEU A 6 -3.66 4.30 -2.16
C LEU A 6 -4.05 3.91 -0.73
N ILE A 7 -3.44 2.85 -0.21
CA ILE A 7 -3.65 2.37 1.16
C ILE A 7 -2.44 2.74 1.99
N LEU A 8 -2.65 3.43 3.10
CA LEU A 8 -1.59 3.68 4.09
C LEU A 8 -1.38 2.40 4.90
N GLY A 9 -0.20 1.81 4.72
CA GLY A 9 0.16 0.53 5.32
C GLY A 9 0.85 0.68 6.68
N GLY A 10 1.49 -0.41 7.11
CA GLY A 10 2.15 -0.50 8.41
C GLY A 10 1.41 -1.39 9.42
N THR A 11 0.23 -1.88 9.06
CA THR A 11 -0.54 -2.84 9.86
C THR A 11 -0.84 -4.11 9.08
N THR A 12 -1.14 -5.20 9.80
CA THR A 12 -1.56 -6.46 9.21
C THR A 12 -2.86 -6.30 8.42
N GLU A 13 -3.79 -5.50 8.94
CA GLU A 13 -5.11 -5.24 8.33
C GLU A 13 -4.97 -4.52 7.00
N ALA A 14 -4.08 -3.53 6.90
CA ALA A 14 -3.83 -2.81 5.65
C ALA A 14 -3.29 -3.75 4.56
N ARG A 15 -2.38 -4.65 4.92
CA ARG A 15 -1.86 -5.69 4.01
C ARG A 15 -2.98 -6.63 3.54
N GLN A 16 -3.78 -7.14 4.46
CA GLN A 16 -4.90 -8.04 4.14
C GLN A 16 -5.93 -7.36 3.25
N LEU A 17 -6.27 -6.09 3.55
CA LEU A 17 -7.19 -5.29 2.74
C LEU A 17 -6.65 -5.10 1.32
N ALA A 18 -5.38 -4.71 1.19
CA ALA A 18 -4.75 -4.53 -0.10
C ALA A 18 -4.77 -5.81 -0.94
N GLY A 19 -4.46 -6.96 -0.33
CA GLY A 19 -4.53 -8.26 -1.00
C GLY A 19 -5.94 -8.62 -1.49
N LYS A 20 -6.96 -8.38 -0.65
CA LYS A 20 -8.37 -8.61 -1.04
C LYS A 20 -8.81 -7.70 -2.18
N LEU A 21 -8.40 -6.44 -2.17
CA LEU A 21 -8.76 -5.47 -3.21
C LEU A 21 -7.98 -5.67 -4.51
N ALA A 22 -6.76 -6.19 -4.46
CA ALA A 22 -5.94 -6.46 -5.64
C ALA A 22 -6.52 -7.57 -6.55
N ALA A 23 -7.42 -8.41 -6.03
CA ALA A 23 -8.15 -9.40 -6.81
C ALA A 23 -9.23 -8.78 -7.73
N ARG A 24 -9.56 -7.49 -7.56
CA ARG A 24 -10.57 -6.80 -8.36
C ARG A 24 -9.94 -6.13 -9.59
N THR A 25 -10.50 -6.40 -10.77
CA THR A 25 -10.01 -5.86 -12.04
C THR A 25 -10.39 -4.40 -12.29
N ASP A 26 -11.36 -3.87 -11.54
CA ASP A 26 -11.79 -2.46 -11.63
C ASP A 26 -10.98 -1.51 -10.73
N LEU A 27 -10.01 -2.05 -9.97
CA LEU A 27 -9.18 -1.31 -9.02
C LEU A 27 -7.69 -1.42 -9.34
N ALA A 28 -6.97 -0.31 -9.19
CA ALA A 28 -5.51 -0.27 -9.21
C ALA A 28 -5.03 0.10 -7.80
N ILE A 29 -4.47 -0.89 -7.09
CA ILE A 29 -4.09 -0.78 -5.68
C ILE A 29 -2.60 -0.46 -5.55
N THR A 30 -2.27 0.46 -4.64
CA THR A 30 -0.89 0.69 -4.17
C THR A 30 -0.88 0.77 -2.64
N LEU A 31 0.02 0.04 -2.00
CA LEU A 31 0.25 0.14 -0.55
C LEU A 31 1.43 1.09 -0.28
N SER A 32 1.32 1.96 0.72
CA SER A 32 2.37 2.91 1.10
C SER A 32 2.92 2.61 2.48
N LEU A 33 4.22 2.35 2.59
CA LEU A 33 4.93 2.15 3.85
C LEU A 33 5.75 3.40 4.21
N ALA A 34 5.81 3.72 5.51
CA ALA A 34 6.56 4.87 6.02
C ALA A 34 8.09 4.71 5.91
N GLY A 35 8.60 3.49 5.69
CA GLY A 35 10.05 3.22 5.63
C GLY A 35 10.74 3.16 6.99
N ARG A 36 10.00 2.96 8.09
CA ARG A 36 10.58 2.81 9.45
C ARG A 36 11.21 1.43 9.73
N THR A 37 10.96 0.45 8.86
CA THR A 37 11.52 -0.90 8.95
C THR A 37 12.49 -1.08 7.79
N GLU A 38 13.72 -1.52 8.07
CA GLU A 38 14.79 -1.67 7.07
C GLU A 38 14.45 -2.74 6.02
N SER A 39 13.89 -3.87 6.45
CA SER A 39 13.47 -4.98 5.58
C SER A 39 12.00 -5.35 5.85
N PRO A 40 11.03 -4.55 5.36
CA PRO A 40 9.63 -4.86 5.56
C PRO A 40 9.25 -6.15 4.81
N ALA A 41 8.35 -6.94 5.40
CA ALA A 41 7.86 -8.15 4.76
C ALA A 41 7.22 -7.87 3.40
N ALA A 42 7.28 -8.84 2.49
CA ALA A 42 6.60 -8.74 1.20
C ALA A 42 5.08 -8.54 1.39
N GLN A 43 4.53 -7.50 0.78
CA GLN A 43 3.14 -7.11 0.96
C GLN A 43 2.18 -7.81 -0.01
N GLY A 44 2.71 -8.38 -1.11
CA GLY A 44 1.91 -9.10 -2.12
C GLY A 44 1.14 -8.20 -3.08
N VAL A 45 1.38 -6.89 -3.05
CA VAL A 45 0.76 -5.87 -3.91
C VAL A 45 1.79 -4.80 -4.30
N PRO A 46 1.57 -4.01 -5.37
CA PRO A 46 2.41 -2.86 -5.67
C PRO A 46 2.58 -1.97 -4.44
N THR A 47 3.82 -1.68 -4.07
CA THR A 47 4.16 -1.01 -2.81
C THR A 47 5.12 0.15 -3.07
N ARG A 48 4.85 1.30 -2.45
CA ARG A 48 5.78 2.43 -2.35
C ARG A 48 6.30 2.56 -0.92
N VAL A 49 7.51 3.07 -0.78
CA VAL A 49 8.16 3.31 0.52
C VAL A 49 8.64 4.75 0.59
N GLY A 50 8.43 5.39 1.73
CA GLY A 50 8.89 6.76 2.00
C GLY A 50 7.73 7.73 2.24
N GLY A 51 8.09 8.91 2.77
CA GLY A 51 7.14 9.97 3.09
C GLY A 51 6.46 10.58 1.85
N PHE A 52 5.59 11.56 2.12
CA PHE A 52 4.88 12.33 1.11
C PHE A 52 5.37 13.78 0.97
N GLY A 53 6.45 14.15 1.69
CA GLY A 53 6.94 15.53 1.79
C GLY A 53 6.02 16.36 2.67
N GLY A 54 6.04 16.13 3.98
CA GLY A 54 5.25 16.91 4.95
C GLY A 54 5.56 18.40 4.91
N ALA A 55 4.88 19.21 5.73
CA ALA A 55 4.88 20.67 5.64
C ALA A 55 6.21 21.38 5.98
N ASP A 56 7.31 20.64 6.12
CA ASP A 56 8.66 21.15 6.39
C ASP A 56 9.52 21.13 5.12
#